data_AF-A0A4Q3FD05-F1
#
_entry.id   AF-A0A4Q3FD05-F1
#
_cell.length_a   1.000
_cell.length_b   1.000
_cell.length_c   1.000
_cell.angle_alpha   90.00
_cell.angle_beta   90.00
_cell.angle_gamma   90.00
#
_symmetry.space_group_name_H-M   'P 1'
#
loop_
_entity.id
_entity.type
_entity.pdbx_description
1 polymer ?
#
loop_
_entity_poly.entity_id
_entity_poly.type
_entity_poly.pdbx_seq_one_letter_code
_entity_poly.pdbx_strand_id
1 'polypeptide(L)'
;TVVPFPSLGAFRQVYPGFMQLSGFMAMNMDRHVTAHYDMFKHLVGGDGDSAEKHRDFYDEYLAVMDLTAEFYLQTVDTVFVQHSLPKGEMMHRDKPVDLTAIRRVALMTVEGEMDDISGVGQTKAAHDLCVNIPDDKRVHYLQPKVGHYGVFNGSRFRSEIQPRISDFMVSLDMEAAKERRDDSAKEQRKALKIAG
;
A
#
# COMPACT_ATOMS: atom_id res chain seq x y z
N THR A 1 12.01 -7.14 -23.84
CA THR A 1 11.94 -6.49 -25.17
C THR A 1 12.54 -5.10 -25.05
N VAL A 2 12.56 -4.28 -26.11
CA VAL A 2 12.96 -2.87 -26.05
C VAL A 2 11.82 -1.94 -26.45
N VAL A 3 11.82 -0.71 -25.95
CA VAL A 3 10.87 0.34 -26.36
C VAL A 3 11.03 0.62 -27.87
N PRO A 4 9.96 0.62 -28.67
CA PRO A 4 10.05 0.84 -30.12
C PRO A 4 10.28 2.32 -30.45
N PHE A 5 10.98 2.59 -31.56
CA PHE A 5 11.05 3.93 -32.16
C PHE A 5 9.71 4.30 -32.81
N PRO A 6 9.23 5.56 -32.77
CA PRO A 6 9.87 6.76 -32.20
C PRO A 6 9.43 7.09 -30.76
N SER A 7 8.90 6.12 -30.01
CA SER A 7 8.41 6.35 -28.65
C SER A 7 9.53 6.88 -27.74
N LEU A 8 9.16 7.73 -26.78
CA LEU A 8 10.10 8.24 -25.78
C LEU A 8 10.73 7.06 -25.01
N GLY A 9 12.06 7.09 -24.87
CA GLY A 9 12.81 5.97 -24.28
C GLY A 9 13.10 4.82 -25.25
N ALA A 10 12.95 5.02 -26.56
CA ALA A 10 13.30 4.05 -27.60
C ALA A 10 14.63 3.34 -27.30
N PHE A 11 14.65 2.03 -27.60
CA PHE A 11 15.78 1.11 -27.38
C PHE A 11 16.08 0.75 -25.91
N ARG A 12 15.42 1.36 -24.91
CA ARG A 12 15.54 0.93 -23.51
C ARG A 12 14.97 -0.47 -23.32
N GLN A 13 15.67 -1.31 -22.55
CA GLN A 13 15.16 -2.65 -22.20
C GLN A 13 14.01 -2.56 -21.20
N VAL A 14 12.95 -3.31 -21.49
CA VAL A 14 11.74 -3.35 -20.69
C VAL A 14 11.25 -4.78 -20.50
N TYR A 15 10.66 -5.02 -19.35
CA TYR A 15 9.75 -6.12 -19.08
C TYR A 15 8.34 -5.70 -19.48
N PRO A 16 7.84 -6.18 -20.64
CA PRO A 16 6.64 -5.61 -21.22
C PRO A 16 5.36 -6.04 -20.49
N GLY A 17 4.38 -5.15 -20.44
CA GLY A 17 3.13 -5.35 -19.70
C GLY A 17 2.34 -6.57 -20.15
N PHE A 18 2.35 -6.89 -21.45
CA PHE A 18 1.67 -8.10 -21.95
C PHE A 18 2.33 -9.39 -21.43
N MET A 19 3.66 -9.41 -21.23
CA MET A 19 4.35 -10.55 -20.62
C MET A 19 4.07 -10.65 -19.12
N GLN A 20 3.93 -9.50 -18.43
CA GLN A 20 3.47 -9.46 -17.04
C GLN A 20 2.08 -10.11 -16.91
N LEU A 21 1.14 -9.66 -17.74
CA LEU A 21 -0.23 -10.18 -17.77
C LEU A 21 -0.25 -11.68 -18.09
N SER A 22 0.46 -12.09 -19.13
CA SER A 22 0.51 -13.51 -19.55
C SER A 22 1.10 -14.41 -18.46
N GLY A 23 2.17 -13.95 -17.80
CA GLY A 23 2.78 -14.69 -16.69
C GLY A 23 1.84 -14.81 -15.50
N PHE A 24 1.16 -13.73 -15.13
CA PHE A 24 0.18 -13.75 -14.05
C PHE A 24 -1.00 -14.69 -14.37
N MET A 25 -1.60 -14.57 -15.56
CA MET A 25 -2.68 -15.45 -16.01
C MET A 25 -2.27 -16.94 -15.99
N ALA A 26 -1.01 -17.23 -16.31
CA ALA A 26 -0.48 -18.59 -16.31
C ALA A 26 -0.24 -19.17 -14.91
N MET A 27 0.05 -18.35 -13.89
CA MET A 27 0.37 -18.82 -12.54
C MET A 27 -0.84 -19.37 -11.76
N ASN A 28 -2.06 -19.00 -12.13
CA ASN A 28 -3.28 -19.37 -11.41
C ASN A 28 -4.45 -19.68 -12.36
N MET A 29 -4.18 -20.30 -13.51
CA MET A 29 -5.15 -20.44 -14.62
C MET A 29 -6.46 -21.15 -14.18
N ASP A 30 -6.38 -22.18 -13.34
CA ASP A 30 -7.55 -22.91 -12.79
C ASP A 30 -8.34 -22.09 -11.75
N ARG A 31 -7.66 -21.27 -10.94
CA ARG A 31 -8.31 -20.36 -10.00
C ARG A 31 -8.93 -19.16 -10.72
N HIS A 32 -8.31 -18.63 -11.77
CA HIS A 32 -8.83 -17.46 -12.48
C HIS A 32 -10.09 -17.80 -13.29
N VAL A 33 -10.11 -18.88 -14.07
CA VAL A 33 -11.29 -19.16 -14.92
C VAL A 33 -12.52 -19.52 -14.08
N THR A 34 -12.35 -20.31 -13.02
CA THR A 34 -13.46 -20.75 -12.17
C THR A 34 -13.79 -19.74 -11.06
N ALA A 35 -12.79 -19.14 -10.38
CA ALA A 35 -13.06 -18.13 -9.37
C ALA A 35 -13.51 -16.79 -9.97
N HIS A 36 -13.16 -16.40 -11.21
CA HIS A 36 -13.80 -15.22 -11.82
C HIS A 36 -15.28 -15.46 -12.14
N TYR A 37 -15.66 -16.68 -12.54
CA TYR A 37 -17.05 -17.04 -12.78
C TYR A 37 -17.86 -17.16 -11.47
N ASP A 38 -17.26 -17.74 -10.42
CA ASP A 38 -17.91 -17.92 -9.11
C ASP A 38 -17.88 -16.64 -8.25
N MET A 39 -16.80 -15.87 -8.23
CA MET A 39 -16.75 -14.51 -7.64
C MET A 39 -17.78 -13.60 -8.30
N PHE A 40 -18.00 -13.73 -9.60
CA PHE A 40 -19.06 -13.02 -10.32
C PHE A 40 -20.47 -13.46 -9.89
N LYS A 41 -20.74 -14.77 -9.73
CA LYS A 41 -22.00 -15.25 -9.14
C LYS A 41 -22.21 -14.77 -7.70
N HIS A 42 -21.13 -14.66 -6.92
CA HIS A 42 -21.17 -14.14 -5.55
C HIS A 42 -21.28 -12.60 -5.47
N LEU A 43 -20.80 -11.85 -6.47
CA LEU A 43 -20.99 -10.40 -6.62
C LEU A 43 -22.43 -10.04 -7.02
N VAL A 44 -23.02 -10.80 -7.93
CA VAL A 44 -24.44 -10.63 -8.35
C VAL A 44 -25.39 -11.16 -7.27
N GLY A 45 -24.96 -12.18 -6.51
CA GLY A 45 -25.65 -12.72 -5.35
C GLY A 45 -25.40 -11.93 -4.07
N GLY A 46 -25.89 -10.69 -4.01
CA GLY A 46 -26.07 -9.96 -2.75
C GLY A 46 -25.29 -8.66 -2.56
N ASP A 47 -24.47 -8.21 -3.52
CA ASP A 47 -23.66 -6.97 -3.37
C ASP A 47 -24.15 -5.78 -4.22
N GLY A 48 -25.26 -5.94 -4.97
CA GLY A 48 -26.01 -4.83 -5.58
C GLY A 48 -25.28 -4.02 -6.67
N ASP A 49 -24.06 -4.38 -7.05
CA ASP A 49 -23.27 -3.66 -8.05
C ASP A 49 -23.40 -4.26 -9.46
N SER A 50 -23.58 -3.38 -10.47
CA SER A 50 -24.00 -3.74 -11.84
C SER A 50 -22.86 -4.30 -12.71
N ALA A 51 -23.25 -4.96 -13.81
CA ALA A 51 -22.36 -5.48 -14.86
C ALA A 51 -21.51 -4.39 -15.58
N GLU A 52 -21.75 -3.10 -15.36
CA GLU A 52 -20.94 -2.02 -15.93
C GLU A 52 -19.59 -1.90 -15.23
N LYS A 53 -19.58 -2.06 -13.89
CA LYS A 53 -18.34 -2.14 -13.08
C LYS A 53 -17.46 -3.34 -13.45
N HIS A 54 -18.03 -4.38 -14.06
CA HIS A 54 -17.25 -5.50 -14.60
C HIS A 54 -16.37 -5.06 -15.77
N ARG A 55 -16.87 -4.21 -16.68
CA ARG A 55 -16.06 -3.74 -17.81
C ARG A 55 -14.96 -2.80 -17.34
N ASP A 56 -15.30 -1.89 -16.45
CA ASP A 56 -14.33 -0.94 -15.90
C ASP A 56 -13.22 -1.64 -15.11
N PHE A 57 -13.56 -2.67 -14.32
CA PHE A 57 -12.56 -3.47 -13.63
C PHE A 57 -11.63 -4.19 -14.61
N TYR A 58 -12.15 -4.81 -15.66
CA TYR A 58 -11.31 -5.47 -16.66
C TYR A 58 -10.46 -4.49 -17.47
N ASP A 59 -10.99 -3.33 -17.81
CA ASP A 59 -10.25 -2.27 -18.51
C ASP A 59 -9.10 -1.75 -17.63
N GLU A 60 -9.34 -1.53 -16.33
CA GLU A 60 -8.30 -1.13 -15.37
C GLU A 60 -7.29 -2.27 -15.15
N TYR A 61 -7.76 -3.50 -15.02
CA TYR A 61 -6.92 -4.67 -14.75
C TYR A 61 -6.03 -5.06 -15.93
N LEU A 62 -6.51 -4.84 -17.16
CA LEU A 62 -5.74 -5.06 -18.38
C LEU A 62 -4.91 -3.84 -18.78
N ALA A 63 -5.02 -2.72 -18.06
CA ALA A 63 -4.19 -1.53 -18.24
C ALA A 63 -2.77 -1.76 -17.70
N VAL A 64 -1.99 -2.55 -18.44
CA VAL A 64 -0.61 -2.88 -18.10
C VAL A 64 0.38 -1.84 -18.63
N MET A 65 1.47 -1.67 -17.88
CA MET A 65 2.58 -0.78 -18.25
C MET A 65 3.89 -1.55 -18.35
N ASP A 66 4.69 -1.21 -19.35
CA ASP A 66 6.06 -1.71 -19.47
C ASP A 66 6.92 -1.19 -18.31
N LEU A 67 7.59 -2.09 -17.60
CA LEU A 67 8.55 -1.75 -16.56
C LEU A 67 9.96 -1.84 -17.13
N THR A 68 10.85 -0.97 -16.70
CA THR A 68 12.23 -0.98 -17.16
C THR A 68 12.93 -2.21 -16.60
N ALA A 69 13.69 -2.95 -17.42
CA ALA A 69 14.22 -4.26 -17.04
C ALA A 69 15.06 -4.21 -15.76
N GLU A 70 15.87 -3.17 -15.60
CA GLU A 70 16.74 -3.00 -14.43
C GLU A 70 15.92 -2.81 -13.14
N PHE A 71 14.85 -2.02 -13.20
CA PHE A 71 13.96 -1.79 -12.06
C PHE A 71 13.23 -3.07 -11.63
N TYR A 72 12.72 -3.84 -12.60
CA TYR A 72 12.05 -5.10 -12.31
C TYR A 72 13.00 -6.12 -11.67
N LEU A 73 14.17 -6.34 -12.27
CA LEU A 73 15.16 -7.28 -11.76
C LEU A 73 15.69 -6.87 -10.38
N GLN A 74 15.96 -5.57 -10.18
CA GLN A 74 16.36 -5.06 -8.86
C GLN A 74 15.28 -5.31 -7.82
N THR A 75 14.00 -5.10 -8.16
CA THR A 75 12.89 -5.34 -7.25
C THR A 75 12.80 -6.82 -6.87
N VAL A 76 12.86 -7.72 -7.85
CA VAL A 76 12.87 -9.17 -7.61
C VAL A 76 14.01 -9.56 -6.68
N ASP A 77 15.24 -9.16 -7.00
CA ASP A 77 16.40 -9.53 -6.18
C ASP A 77 16.35 -8.90 -4.79
N THR A 78 16.20 -7.57 -4.70
CA THR A 78 16.31 -6.83 -3.43
C THR A 78 15.13 -7.10 -2.50
N VAL A 79 13.90 -7.08 -3.03
CA VAL A 79 12.68 -7.17 -2.22
C VAL A 79 12.26 -8.61 -1.99
N PHE A 80 12.22 -9.44 -3.03
CA PHE A 80 11.63 -10.79 -2.94
C PHE A 80 12.63 -11.92 -2.69
N VAL A 81 13.89 -11.77 -3.09
CA VAL A 81 14.93 -12.81 -2.88
C VAL A 81 15.77 -12.51 -1.65
N GLN A 82 16.38 -11.33 -1.60
CA GLN A 82 17.31 -10.95 -0.53
C GLN A 82 16.59 -10.47 0.72
N HIS A 83 15.37 -9.93 0.59
CA HIS A 83 14.65 -9.26 1.68
C HIS A 83 15.51 -8.18 2.35
N SER A 84 16.20 -7.35 1.56
CA SER A 84 17.24 -6.44 2.09
C SER A 84 16.69 -5.37 3.04
N LEU A 85 15.43 -4.94 2.88
CA LEU A 85 14.81 -3.93 3.74
C LEU A 85 14.64 -4.41 5.19
N PRO A 86 13.92 -5.51 5.48
CA PRO A 86 13.76 -5.99 6.85
C PRO A 86 15.08 -6.46 7.50
N LYS A 87 16.09 -6.79 6.70
CA LYS A 87 17.44 -7.13 7.21
C LYS A 87 18.33 -5.92 7.50
N GLY A 88 17.91 -4.70 7.12
CA GLY A 88 18.74 -3.50 7.26
C GLY A 88 19.91 -3.41 6.28
N GLU A 89 19.86 -4.18 5.19
CA GLU A 89 20.91 -4.27 4.16
C GLU A 89 20.59 -3.41 2.93
N MET A 90 19.35 -2.88 2.84
CA MET A 90 18.91 -2.10 1.68
C MET A 90 19.63 -0.75 1.61
N MET A 91 20.14 -0.45 0.41
CA MET A 91 20.76 0.83 0.08
C MET A 91 19.85 1.62 -0.87
N HIS A 92 19.72 2.93 -0.64
CA HIS A 92 19.17 3.85 -1.62
C HIS A 92 20.29 4.78 -2.11
N ARG A 93 20.71 4.58 -3.36
CA ARG A 93 21.97 5.15 -3.88
C ARG A 93 23.12 4.72 -2.96
N ASP A 94 23.89 5.68 -2.43
CA ASP A 94 25.04 5.41 -1.57
C ASP A 94 24.72 5.50 -0.07
N LYS A 95 23.43 5.46 0.31
CA LYS A 95 22.99 5.59 1.70
C LYS A 95 22.20 4.37 2.17
N PRO A 96 22.49 3.82 3.37
CA PRO A 96 21.67 2.76 3.94
C PRO A 96 20.27 3.29 4.26
N VAL A 97 19.27 2.44 4.05
CA VAL A 97 17.89 2.69 4.44
C VAL A 97 17.73 2.33 5.92
N ASP A 98 17.59 3.34 6.77
CA ASP A 98 17.38 3.18 8.21
C ASP A 98 15.93 3.49 8.61
N LEU A 99 15.16 2.45 8.91
CA LEU A 99 13.76 2.59 9.34
C LEU A 99 13.63 3.15 10.77
N THR A 100 14.71 3.11 11.58
CA THR A 100 14.73 3.71 12.91
C THR A 100 14.78 5.26 12.84
N ALA A 101 15.09 5.82 11.67
CA ALA A 101 15.03 7.27 11.46
C ALA A 101 13.58 7.81 11.37
N ILE A 102 12.57 6.94 11.23
CA ILE A 102 11.17 7.32 11.13
C ILE A 102 10.60 7.60 12.52
N ARG A 103 10.33 8.88 12.81
CA ARG A 103 9.93 9.36 14.17
C ARG A 103 8.81 10.40 14.19
N ARG A 104 8.55 11.06 13.06
CA ARG A 104 7.71 12.27 12.98
C ARG A 104 6.41 12.04 12.22
N VAL A 105 6.03 10.79 12.04
CA VAL A 105 4.83 10.37 11.32
C VAL A 105 4.12 9.31 12.14
N ALA A 106 2.85 9.10 11.83
CA ALA A 106 2.08 7.98 12.33
C ALA A 106 2.05 6.85 11.30
N LEU A 107 1.77 5.63 11.73
CA LEU A 107 1.77 4.43 10.89
C LEU A 107 0.43 3.70 10.99
N MET A 108 -0.29 3.63 9.89
CA MET A 108 -1.46 2.77 9.74
C MET A 108 -1.20 1.71 8.69
N THR A 109 -1.48 0.45 9.03
CA THR A 109 -1.41 -0.69 8.10
C THR A 109 -2.79 -1.30 7.94
N VAL A 110 -3.19 -1.58 6.70
CA VAL A 110 -4.46 -2.25 6.37
C VAL A 110 -4.13 -3.57 5.67
N GLU A 111 -4.78 -4.65 6.09
CA GLU A 111 -4.69 -5.98 5.47
C GLU A 111 -6.08 -6.55 5.20
N GLY A 112 -6.19 -7.41 4.18
CA GLY A 112 -7.41 -8.18 3.91
C GLY A 112 -7.29 -9.60 4.47
N GLU A 113 -8.32 -10.09 5.16
CA GLU A 113 -8.35 -11.46 5.72
C GLU A 113 -8.19 -12.54 4.65
N MET A 114 -8.66 -12.28 3.43
CA MET A 114 -8.62 -13.21 2.30
C MET A 114 -7.60 -12.78 1.23
N ASP A 115 -6.66 -11.90 1.56
CA ASP A 115 -5.60 -11.46 0.65
C ASP A 115 -4.55 -12.56 0.47
N ASP A 116 -4.41 -13.07 -0.76
CA ASP A 116 -3.45 -14.10 -1.15
C ASP A 116 -2.22 -13.54 -1.91
N ILE A 117 -2.17 -12.22 -2.12
CA ILE A 117 -1.04 -11.52 -2.77
C ILE A 117 -0.13 -10.93 -1.69
N SER A 118 -0.69 -10.12 -0.80
CA SER A 118 -0.02 -9.58 0.40
C SER A 118 -0.70 -10.14 1.64
N GLY A 119 -0.36 -11.39 1.95
CA GLY A 119 -1.01 -12.15 3.02
C GLY A 119 -0.91 -11.49 4.40
N VAL A 120 -1.82 -11.89 5.28
CA VAL A 120 -1.91 -11.39 6.67
C VAL A 120 -0.56 -11.46 7.37
N GLY A 121 -0.15 -10.35 7.97
CA GLY A 121 1.11 -10.16 8.67
C GLY A 121 2.19 -9.45 7.86
N GLN A 122 2.15 -9.47 6.52
CA GLN A 122 3.20 -8.85 5.70
C GLN A 122 3.24 -7.33 5.83
N THR A 123 2.08 -6.68 5.77
CA THR A 123 1.98 -5.22 5.95
C THR A 123 2.14 -4.86 7.42
N LYS A 124 1.60 -5.69 8.33
CA LYS A 124 1.74 -5.52 9.79
C LYS A 124 3.20 -5.52 10.24
N ALA A 125 4.10 -6.25 9.57
CA ALA A 125 5.53 -6.28 9.88
C ALA A 125 6.19 -4.89 9.85
N ALA A 126 5.61 -3.91 9.14
CA ALA A 126 6.08 -2.53 9.17
C ALA A 126 6.14 -1.93 10.58
N HIS A 127 5.26 -2.37 11.50
CA HIS A 127 5.26 -1.91 12.90
C HIS A 127 6.49 -2.40 13.68
N ASP A 128 6.98 -3.60 13.39
CA ASP A 128 8.20 -4.14 14.02
C ASP A 128 9.47 -3.45 13.47
N LEU A 129 9.41 -3.00 12.22
CA LEU A 129 10.53 -2.32 11.56
C LEU A 129 10.62 -0.82 11.94
N CYS A 130 9.49 -0.14 12.09
CA CYS A 130 9.43 1.29 12.39
C CYS A 130 9.46 1.57 13.90
N VAL A 131 10.45 1.02 14.61
CA VAL A 131 10.52 0.94 16.08
C VAL A 131 10.37 2.26 16.83
N ASN A 132 10.72 3.39 16.21
CA ASN A 132 10.68 4.71 16.87
C ASN A 132 9.39 5.51 16.63
N ILE A 133 8.38 4.93 15.97
CA ILE A 133 7.04 5.50 15.94
C ILE A 133 6.35 5.15 17.28
N PRO A 134 5.81 6.09 18.05
CA PRO A 134 5.09 5.78 19.28
C PRO A 134 3.86 4.86 19.08
N ASP A 135 3.54 3.99 20.04
CA ASP A 135 2.43 3.02 19.93
C ASP A 135 1.05 3.69 19.79
N ASP A 136 0.86 4.86 20.40
CA ASP A 136 -0.34 5.70 20.27
C ASP A 136 -0.49 6.30 18.86
N LYS A 137 0.58 6.28 18.05
CA LYS A 137 0.59 6.71 16.64
C LYS A 137 0.63 5.53 15.67
N ARG A 138 0.32 4.32 16.15
CA ARG A 138 0.29 3.10 15.33
C ARG A 138 -1.11 2.50 15.32
N VAL A 139 -1.57 2.13 14.13
CA VAL A 139 -2.82 1.38 13.94
C VAL A 139 -2.59 0.23 12.97
N HIS A 140 -3.09 -0.94 13.33
CA HIS A 140 -3.22 -2.06 12.40
C HIS A 140 -4.69 -2.45 12.27
N TYR A 141 -5.17 -2.55 11.05
CA TYR A 141 -6.54 -2.93 10.75
C TYR A 141 -6.58 -4.11 9.77
N LEU A 142 -7.15 -5.23 10.22
CA LEU A 142 -7.42 -6.39 9.40
C LEU A 142 -8.90 -6.35 8.99
N GLN A 143 -9.15 -6.15 7.69
CA GLN A 143 -10.51 -6.13 7.13
C GLN A 143 -11.01 -7.57 6.92
N PRO A 144 -12.10 -7.98 7.58
CA PRO A 144 -12.68 -9.31 7.36
C PRO A 144 -13.25 -9.46 5.96
N LYS A 145 -13.19 -10.69 5.43
CA LYS A 145 -13.85 -11.12 4.19
C LYS A 145 -13.47 -10.35 2.93
N VAL A 146 -12.30 -9.73 2.93
CA VAL A 146 -11.80 -8.93 1.81
C VAL A 146 -10.49 -9.53 1.32
N GLY A 147 -10.40 -9.75 0.01
CA GLY A 147 -9.15 -10.09 -0.68
C GLY A 147 -8.37 -8.84 -1.11
N HIS A 148 -7.26 -9.03 -1.83
CA HIS A 148 -6.30 -7.97 -2.15
C HIS A 148 -6.94 -6.68 -2.67
N TYR A 149 -7.76 -6.75 -3.71
CA TYR A 149 -8.34 -5.56 -4.33
C TYR A 149 -9.33 -4.81 -3.43
N GLY A 150 -10.03 -5.53 -2.56
CA GLY A 150 -11.05 -4.92 -1.69
C GLY A 150 -10.46 -4.10 -0.55
N VAL A 151 -9.14 -4.18 -0.30
CA VAL A 151 -8.48 -3.34 0.71
C VAL A 151 -8.33 -1.88 0.27
N PHE A 152 -8.45 -1.60 -1.03
CA PHE A 152 -8.31 -0.25 -1.61
C PHE A 152 -9.40 0.11 -2.65
N ASN A 153 -10.32 -0.80 -2.98
CA ASN A 153 -11.40 -0.56 -3.93
C ASN A 153 -12.72 -1.24 -3.48
N GLY A 154 -13.84 -0.89 -4.10
CA GLY A 154 -15.14 -1.53 -3.85
C GLY A 154 -15.97 -0.87 -2.75
N SER A 155 -17.17 -1.43 -2.52
CA SER A 155 -18.13 -0.96 -1.52
C SER A 155 -17.54 -1.01 -0.11
N ARG A 156 -16.92 -2.13 0.27
CA ARG A 156 -16.27 -2.36 1.57
C ARG A 156 -15.17 -1.34 1.85
N PHE A 157 -14.30 -1.05 0.88
CA PHE A 157 -13.30 0.00 1.06
C PHE A 157 -13.96 1.35 1.38
N ARG A 158 -14.96 1.77 0.60
CA ARG A 158 -15.64 3.06 0.79
C ARG A 158 -16.43 3.14 2.11
N SER A 159 -17.07 2.05 2.53
CA SER A 159 -17.93 2.06 3.71
C SER A 159 -17.20 1.76 5.02
N GLU A 160 -16.05 1.08 4.98
CA GLU A 160 -15.38 0.58 6.18
C GLU A 160 -13.91 1.02 6.29
N ILE A 161 -13.10 0.83 5.26
CA ILE A 161 -11.65 1.08 5.33
C ILE A 161 -11.33 2.57 5.20
N GLN A 162 -11.85 3.23 4.18
CA GLN A 162 -11.60 4.64 3.90
C GLN A 162 -12.01 5.56 5.06
N PRO A 163 -13.19 5.37 5.70
CA PRO A 163 -13.55 6.15 6.89
C PRO A 163 -12.53 5.98 8.02
N ARG A 164 -12.01 4.77 8.25
CA ARG A 164 -10.98 4.53 9.27
C ARG A 164 -9.66 5.23 8.96
N ILE A 165 -9.25 5.25 7.70
CA ILE A 165 -8.08 6.01 7.26
C ILE A 165 -8.28 7.50 7.53
N SER A 166 -9.46 8.02 7.18
CA SER A 166 -9.83 9.42 7.43
C SER A 166 -9.83 9.74 8.93
N ASP A 167 -10.45 8.90 9.75
CA ASP A 167 -10.52 9.07 11.20
C ASP A 167 -9.13 9.04 11.84
N PHE A 168 -8.25 8.15 11.37
CA PHE A 168 -6.86 8.07 11.81
C PHE A 168 -6.12 9.39 11.53
N MET A 169 -6.21 9.89 10.30
CA MET A 169 -5.58 11.15 9.90
C MET A 169 -6.11 12.33 10.70
N VAL A 170 -7.43 12.47 10.81
CA VAL A 170 -8.07 13.58 11.54
C VAL A 170 -7.72 13.54 13.02
N SER A 171 -7.76 12.37 13.66
CA SER A 171 -7.47 12.24 15.09
C SER A 171 -6.04 12.72 15.41
N LEU A 172 -5.07 12.31 14.60
CA LEU A 172 -3.67 12.71 14.77
C LEU A 172 -3.42 14.20 14.48
N ASP A 173 -4.10 14.76 13.49
CA ASP A 173 -4.03 16.19 13.20
C ASP A 173 -4.58 17.03 14.36
N MET A 174 -5.67 16.58 14.97
CA MET A 174 -6.26 17.23 16.14
C MET A 174 -5.35 17.14 17.37
N GLU A 175 -4.71 16.00 17.61
CA GLU A 175 -3.73 15.82 18.67
C GLU A 175 -2.51 16.72 18.48
N ALA A 176 -1.93 16.73 17.28
CA ALA A 176 -0.78 17.59 16.96
C ALA A 176 -1.15 19.08 17.10
N ALA A 177 -2.37 19.48 16.75
CA ALA A 177 -2.85 20.84 16.93
C ALA A 177 -3.03 21.21 18.41
N LYS A 178 -3.46 20.26 19.24
CA LYS A 178 -3.58 20.43 20.68
C LYS A 178 -2.20 20.59 21.35
N GLU A 179 -1.24 19.73 21.02
CA GLU A 179 0.14 19.82 21.52
C GLU A 179 0.76 21.19 21.24
N ARG A 180 0.64 21.68 19.99
CA ARG A 180 1.15 23.02 19.61
C ARG A 180 0.52 24.16 20.43
N ARG A 181 -0.78 24.06 20.75
CA ARG A 181 -1.47 25.07 21.57
C ARG A 181 -0.97 25.04 23.02
N ASP A 182 -0.81 23.84 23.58
CA ASP A 182 -0.36 23.65 24.96
C ASP A 182 1.09 24.12 25.16
N ASP A 183 1.96 23.87 24.18
CA ASP A 183 3.36 24.32 24.20
C ASP A 183 3.47 25.84 24.13
N SER A 184 2.71 26.48 23.22
CA SER A 184 2.64 27.94 23.13
C SER A 184 2.14 28.58 24.44
N ALA A 185 1.13 27.99 25.08
CA ALA A 185 0.63 28.46 26.37
C ALA A 185 1.66 28.30 27.50
N LYS A 186 2.46 27.22 27.51
CA LYS A 186 3.56 27.02 28.48
C LYS A 186 4.66 28.06 28.29
N GLU A 187 5.06 28.34 27.05
CA GLU A 187 6.08 29.35 26.73
C GLU A 187 5.64 30.74 27.19
N GLN A 188 4.40 31.13 26.91
CA GLN A 188 3.84 32.42 27.36
C GLN A 188 3.82 32.53 28.90
N ARG A 189 3.41 31.46 29.61
CA ARG A 189 3.43 31.42 31.07
C ARG A 189 4.84 31.53 31.64
N LYS A 190 5.83 30.92 30.99
CA LYS A 190 7.25 31.00 31.38
C LYS A 190 7.79 32.41 31.17
N ALA A 191 7.50 33.05 30.04
CA ALA A 191 7.91 34.42 29.75
C ALA A 191 7.33 35.42 30.76
N LEU A 192 6.05 35.27 31.13
CA LEU A 192 5.40 36.14 32.11
C LEU A 192 6.01 36.02 33.52
N LYS A 193 6.48 34.83 33.90
CA LYS A 193 7.16 34.60 35.19
C LYS A 193 8.60 35.12 35.25
N ILE A 194 9.24 35.37 34.11
CA ILE A 194 10.61 35.91 34.05
C ILE A 194 10.57 37.45 34.03
N ALA A 195 9.46 38.04 33.58
CA ALA A 195 9.28 39.48 33.45
C ALA A 195 8.72 40.18 34.71
N GLY A 196 8.31 39.43 35.74
CA GLY A 196 7.83 39.94 37.03
C GLY A 196 8.72 39.49 38.17
#